data_AF-C4KYK7-F1
#
_entry.id   AF-C4KYK7-F1
#
_cell.length_a   1.000
_cell.length_b   1.000
_cell.length_c   1.000
_cell.angle_alpha   90.00
_cell.angle_beta   90.00
_cell.angle_gamma   90.00
#
_symmetry.space_group_name_H-M   'P 1'
#
loop_
_entity.id
_entity.type
_entity.pdbx_description
1 polymer ?
#
loop_
_entity_poly.entity_id
_entity_poly.type
_entity_poly.pdbx_seq_one_letter_code
_entity_poly.pdbx_strand_id
1 'polypeptide(L)'
;MPRPLKLTLFLLVFGSLFYITHFHYELRPSDIRDIVLSFGFWGPLFFIFLYAIGPVAFLPTSVLSLGAGLAFGVWPGVLYIIIGATAAATTGYVMGRFFGRSVINVDRYPWSEKLFTQMERRGFLYVFVLRLIPLVSFDLLSYAGGISRVRFRAFVPATVLGMIPGTFAYSFLGASLASGSVTTIFIAALVFVGLIVVTYIFREPVKKWLGLN
;
A
#
# COMPACT_ATOMS: atom_id res chain seq x y z
N MET A 1 -22.71 -15.24 -22.04
CA MET A 1 -21.40 -14.67 -22.42
C MET A 1 -20.29 -15.67 -22.11
N PRO A 2 -19.47 -16.05 -23.10
CA PRO A 2 -18.39 -17.01 -22.90
C PRO A 2 -17.34 -16.45 -21.91
N ARG A 3 -16.91 -17.27 -20.94
CA ARG A 3 -15.87 -16.95 -19.93
C ARG A 3 -14.61 -16.27 -20.49
N PRO A 4 -14.06 -16.59 -21.68
CA PRO A 4 -12.88 -15.90 -22.20
C PRO A 4 -13.13 -14.42 -22.52
N LEU A 5 -14.31 -14.04 -23.01
CA LEU A 5 -14.58 -12.65 -23.42
C LEU A 5 -14.56 -11.68 -22.23
N LYS A 6 -15.08 -12.10 -21.07
CA LYS A 6 -15.03 -11.30 -19.84
C LYS A 6 -13.60 -11.11 -19.34
N LEU A 7 -12.77 -12.15 -19.47
CA LEU A 7 -11.37 -12.09 -19.08
C LEU A 7 -10.56 -11.17 -20.00
N THR A 8 -10.79 -11.25 -21.32
CA THR A 8 -10.16 -10.35 -22.29
C THR A 8 -10.58 -8.90 -22.09
N LEU A 9 -11.87 -8.63 -21.86
CA LEU A 9 -12.34 -7.27 -21.58
C LEU A 9 -11.74 -6.71 -20.29
N PHE A 10 -11.67 -7.55 -19.24
CA PHE A 10 -11.06 -7.19 -17.96
C PHE A 10 -9.58 -6.85 -18.15
N LEU A 11 -8.82 -7.71 -18.85
CA LEU A 11 -7.40 -7.48 -19.13
C LEU A 11 -7.16 -6.24 -20.01
N LEU A 12 -8.04 -5.95 -20.97
CA LEU A 12 -7.96 -4.75 -21.80
C LEU A 12 -8.24 -3.48 -21.01
N VAL A 13 -9.28 -3.46 -20.18
CA VAL A 13 -9.62 -2.30 -19.34
C VAL A 13 -8.52 -2.06 -18.31
N PHE A 14 -8.09 -3.09 -17.57
CA PHE A 14 -7.01 -2.96 -16.58
C PHE A 14 -5.66 -2.63 -17.23
N GLY A 15 -5.35 -3.24 -18.38
CA GLY A 15 -4.14 -2.96 -19.14
C GLY A 15 -4.10 -1.54 -19.69
N SER A 16 -5.24 -1.04 -20.20
CA SER A 16 -5.37 0.35 -20.67
C SER A 16 -5.28 1.36 -19.53
N LEU A 17 -5.90 1.09 -18.37
CA LEU A 17 -5.81 1.95 -17.18
C LEU A 17 -4.37 2.01 -16.67
N PHE A 18 -3.70 0.85 -16.54
CA PHE A 18 -2.28 0.79 -16.18
C PHE A 18 -1.40 1.54 -17.18
N TYR A 19 -1.60 1.35 -18.48
CA TYR A 19 -0.82 2.03 -19.51
C TYR A 19 -1.04 3.55 -19.48
N ILE A 20 -2.29 4.00 -19.35
CA ILE A 20 -2.62 5.43 -19.35
C ILE A 20 -2.09 6.13 -18.09
N THR A 21 -2.25 5.53 -16.90
CA THR A 21 -1.80 6.14 -15.64
C THR A 21 -0.29 6.09 -15.43
N HIS A 22 0.41 5.14 -16.06
CA HIS A 22 1.84 4.95 -15.86
C HIS A 22 2.71 5.49 -17.01
N PHE A 23 2.20 5.48 -18.25
CA PHE A 23 2.97 5.91 -19.43
C PHE A 23 2.48 7.22 -20.08
N HIS A 24 1.23 7.64 -19.87
CA HIS A 24 0.68 8.84 -20.55
C HIS A 24 0.41 10.04 -19.62
N TYR A 25 0.02 9.81 -18.37
CA TYR A 25 -0.11 10.85 -17.36
C TYR A 25 1.06 10.74 -16.38
N GLU A 26 2.02 11.66 -16.46
CA GLU A 26 2.96 11.90 -15.36
C GLU A 26 2.17 12.42 -14.16
N LEU A 27 1.48 11.54 -13.42
CA LEU A 27 0.70 11.93 -12.24
C LEU A 27 1.68 12.47 -11.21
N ARG A 28 1.67 13.79 -11.01
CA ARG A 28 2.52 14.44 -10.03
C ARG A 28 1.79 14.54 -8.70
N PRO A 29 2.51 14.56 -7.58
CA PRO A 29 1.92 14.81 -6.27
C PRO A 29 1.12 16.13 -6.19
N SER A 30 1.50 17.14 -6.98
CA SER A 30 0.76 18.41 -7.11
C SER A 30 -0.63 18.23 -7.71
N ASP A 31 -0.77 17.36 -8.71
CA ASP A 31 -2.05 17.13 -9.39
C ASP A 31 -3.05 16.48 -8.40
N ILE A 32 -2.56 15.56 -7.56
CA ILE A 32 -3.37 14.99 -6.47
C ILE A 32 -3.80 16.06 -5.47
N ARG A 33 -2.88 16.94 -5.05
CA ARG A 33 -3.20 18.05 -4.16
C ARG A 33 -4.30 18.93 -4.74
N ASP A 34 -4.14 19.38 -5.98
CA ASP A 34 -5.03 20.37 -6.59
C ASP A 34 -6.42 19.77 -6.81
N ILE A 35 -6.51 18.52 -7.28
CA ILE A 35 -7.78 17.80 -7.41
C ILE A 35 -8.46 17.69 -6.04
N VAL A 36 -7.75 17.21 -5.02
CA VAL A 36 -8.34 16.96 -3.71
C VAL A 36 -8.80 18.26 -3.04
N LEU A 37 -8.03 19.34 -3.16
CA LEU A 37 -8.41 20.65 -2.63
C LEU A 37 -9.60 21.26 -3.40
N SER A 38 -9.79 20.93 -4.69
CA SER A 38 -10.95 21.41 -5.46
C SER A 38 -12.30 20.92 -4.92
N PHE A 39 -12.32 19.80 -4.18
CA PHE A 39 -13.51 19.28 -3.49
C PHE A 39 -13.81 20.01 -2.16
N GLY A 40 -12.97 20.96 -1.75
CA GLY A 40 -13.14 21.76 -0.54
C GLY A 40 -13.27 20.89 0.71
N PHE A 41 -14.37 21.06 1.45
CA PHE A 41 -14.65 20.29 2.67
C PHE A 41 -14.68 18.77 2.47
N TRP A 42 -15.07 18.30 1.26
CA TRP A 42 -15.13 16.88 0.93
C TRP A 42 -13.79 16.29 0.47
N GLY A 43 -12.75 17.11 0.34
CA GLY A 43 -11.42 16.70 -0.11
C GLY A 43 -10.87 15.46 0.63
N PRO A 44 -10.87 15.41 1.97
CA PRO A 44 -10.41 14.23 2.71
C PRO A 44 -11.15 12.93 2.35
N LEU A 45 -12.48 13.00 2.25
CA LEU A 45 -13.29 11.83 1.91
C LEU A 45 -13.03 11.37 0.48
N PHE A 46 -12.90 12.31 -0.45
CA PHE A 46 -12.53 12.01 -1.84
C PHE A 46 -11.13 11.39 -1.92
N PHE A 47 -10.16 11.90 -1.18
CA PHE A 47 -8.81 11.32 -1.13
C PHE A 47 -8.83 9.88 -0.60
N ILE A 48 -9.55 9.63 0.50
CA ILE A 48 -9.71 8.28 1.06
C ILE A 48 -10.30 7.33 0.02
N PHE A 49 -11.33 7.77 -0.70
CA PHE A 49 -11.94 6.99 -1.78
C PHE A 49 -10.95 6.70 -2.91
N LEU A 50 -10.22 7.72 -3.39
CA LEU A 50 -9.21 7.60 -4.44
C LEU A 50 -8.11 6.60 -4.04
N TYR A 51 -7.65 6.66 -2.80
CA TYR A 51 -6.66 5.74 -2.27
C TYR A 51 -7.19 4.30 -2.19
N ALA A 52 -8.45 4.13 -1.74
CA ALA A 52 -9.09 2.82 -1.62
C ALA A 52 -9.23 2.10 -2.97
N ILE A 53 -9.50 2.85 -4.05
CA ILE A 53 -9.58 2.31 -5.43
C ILE A 53 -8.21 2.26 -6.13
N GLY A 54 -7.17 2.85 -5.53
CA GLY A 54 -5.83 2.93 -6.10
C GLY A 54 -5.26 1.61 -6.63
N PRO A 55 -5.37 0.48 -5.91
CA PRO A 55 -4.93 -0.82 -6.41
C PRO A 55 -5.67 -1.30 -7.66
N VAL A 56 -6.95 -0.94 -7.81
CA VAL A 56 -7.78 -1.31 -8.97
C VAL A 56 -7.46 -0.41 -10.17
N ALA A 57 -7.18 0.87 -9.90
CA ALA A 57 -6.85 1.87 -10.91
C ALA A 57 -5.34 1.99 -11.21
N PHE A 58 -4.51 1.12 -10.60
CA PHE A 58 -3.04 1.17 -10.66
C PHE A 58 -2.43 2.54 -10.37
N LEU A 59 -3.05 3.28 -9.45
CA LEU A 59 -2.55 4.59 -9.06
C LEU A 59 -1.26 4.44 -8.25
N PRO A 60 -0.20 5.22 -8.55
CA PRO A 60 1.02 5.19 -7.76
C PRO A 60 0.76 5.65 -6.32
N THR A 61 0.84 4.72 -5.37
CA THR A 61 0.56 5.00 -3.95
C THR A 61 1.54 6.01 -3.34
N SER A 62 2.77 6.06 -3.85
CA SER A 62 3.77 7.08 -3.51
C SER A 62 3.30 8.49 -3.87
N VAL A 63 2.75 8.67 -5.07
CA VAL A 63 2.22 9.95 -5.56
C VAL A 63 1.02 10.38 -4.72
N LEU A 64 0.08 9.46 -4.45
CA LEU A 64 -1.06 9.72 -3.57
C LEU A 64 -0.61 10.14 -2.16
N SER A 65 0.37 9.44 -1.58
CA SER A 65 0.86 9.71 -0.23
C SER A 65 1.59 11.05 -0.12
N LEU A 66 2.43 11.38 -1.11
CA LEU A 66 3.07 12.71 -1.20
C LEU A 66 2.02 13.81 -1.40
N GLY A 67 1.03 13.55 -2.27
CA GLY A 67 -0.08 14.47 -2.53
C GLY A 67 -0.90 14.76 -1.28
N ALA A 68 -1.13 13.78 -0.40
CA ALA A 68 -1.79 13.99 0.87
C ALA A 68 -1.01 14.93 1.80
N GLY A 69 0.31 14.75 1.88
CA GLY A 69 1.18 15.64 2.66
C GLY A 69 1.19 17.06 2.10
N LEU A 70 1.22 17.19 0.77
CA LEU A 70 1.12 18.47 0.05
C LEU A 70 -0.23 19.19 0.28
N ALA A 71 -1.33 18.45 0.33
CA ALA A 71 -2.68 19.01 0.46
C ALA A 71 -3.09 19.32 1.90
N PHE A 72 -2.78 18.41 2.83
CA PHE A 72 -3.33 18.42 4.17
C PHE A 72 -2.29 18.61 5.28
N GLY A 73 -1.01 18.65 4.93
CA GLY A 73 0.09 18.66 5.89
C GLY A 73 0.35 17.29 6.52
N VAL A 74 1.28 17.25 7.49
CA VAL A 74 1.84 16.01 8.02
C VAL A 74 0.77 15.12 8.67
N TRP A 75 0.17 15.58 9.77
CA TRP A 75 -0.70 14.73 10.59
C TRP A 75 -2.04 14.38 9.93
N PRO A 76 -2.78 15.34 9.32
CA PRO A 76 -3.99 14.99 8.60
C PRO A 76 -3.69 14.13 7.38
N GLY A 77 -2.60 14.39 6.66
CA GLY A 77 -2.13 13.54 5.56
C GLY A 77 -1.87 12.10 6.01
N VAL A 78 -1.17 11.91 7.15
CA VAL A 78 -0.95 10.58 7.73
C VAL A 78 -2.27 9.87 8.03
N LEU A 79 -3.20 10.57 8.68
CA LEU A 79 -4.50 10.01 9.04
C LEU A 79 -5.27 9.55 7.80
N TYR A 80 -5.37 10.39 6.77
CA TYR A 80 -6.13 10.09 5.56
C TYR A 80 -5.48 8.98 4.73
N ILE A 81 -4.15 8.93 4.65
CA ILE A 81 -3.42 7.81 4.02
C ILE A 81 -3.70 6.51 4.77
N ILE A 82 -3.61 6.49 6.11
CA ILE A 82 -3.86 5.28 6.90
C ILE A 82 -5.28 4.76 6.67
N ILE A 83 -6.29 5.63 6.69
CA ILE A 83 -7.69 5.24 6.48
C ILE A 83 -7.87 4.67 5.06
N GLY A 84 -7.43 5.39 4.03
CA GLY A 84 -7.54 4.97 2.64
C GLY A 84 -6.78 3.67 2.34
N ALA A 85 -5.55 3.56 2.85
CA ALA A 85 -4.73 2.36 2.68
C ALA A 85 -5.29 1.16 3.45
N THR A 86 -5.88 1.36 4.62
CA THR A 86 -6.54 0.29 5.37
C THR A 86 -7.77 -0.21 4.63
N ALA A 87 -8.55 0.67 4.00
CA ALA A 87 -9.66 0.28 3.13
C ALA A 87 -9.18 -0.53 1.92
N ALA A 88 -8.13 -0.06 1.23
CA ALA A 88 -7.50 -0.78 0.11
C ALA A 88 -6.99 -2.18 0.54
N ALA A 89 -6.25 -2.25 1.65
CA ALA A 89 -5.74 -3.51 2.20
C ALA A 89 -6.87 -4.47 2.62
N THR A 90 -7.98 -3.93 3.14
CA THR A 90 -9.16 -4.73 3.51
C THR A 90 -9.79 -5.37 2.29
N THR A 91 -9.94 -4.62 1.20
CA THR A 91 -10.42 -5.16 -0.09
C THR A 91 -9.51 -6.29 -0.57
N GLY A 92 -8.19 -6.08 -0.58
CA GLY A 92 -7.23 -7.10 -0.97
C GLY A 92 -7.29 -8.35 -0.07
N TYR A 93 -7.38 -8.16 1.25
CA TYR A 93 -7.55 -9.24 2.21
C TYR A 93 -8.83 -10.05 1.95
N VAL A 94 -9.97 -9.39 1.73
CA VAL A 94 -11.25 -10.05 1.44
C VAL A 94 -11.16 -10.83 0.13
N MET A 95 -10.59 -10.25 -0.93
CA MET A 95 -10.39 -10.93 -2.20
C MET A 95 -9.49 -12.16 -2.05
N GLY A 96 -8.38 -12.05 -1.33
CA GLY A 96 -7.49 -13.18 -1.03
C GLY A 96 -8.19 -14.28 -0.22
N ARG A 97 -9.03 -13.90 0.74
CA ARG A 97 -9.77 -14.82 1.63
C ARG A 97 -10.78 -15.68 0.88
N PHE A 98 -11.52 -15.09 -0.07
CA PHE A 98 -12.59 -15.79 -0.78
C PHE A 98 -12.14 -16.40 -2.11
N PHE A 99 -11.27 -15.71 -2.86
CA PHE A 99 -10.91 -16.12 -4.22
C PHE A 99 -9.47 -16.62 -4.34
N GLY A 100 -8.57 -16.25 -3.42
CA GLY A 100 -7.13 -16.40 -3.63
C GLY A 100 -6.67 -17.84 -3.87
N ARG A 101 -7.14 -18.84 -3.10
CA ARG A 101 -6.81 -20.26 -3.34
C ARG A 101 -7.45 -20.85 -4.61
N SER A 102 -8.53 -20.26 -5.11
CA SER A 102 -9.16 -20.70 -6.36
C SER A 102 -8.46 -20.17 -7.61
N VAL A 103 -7.74 -19.05 -7.48
CA VAL A 103 -7.03 -18.38 -8.58
C VAL A 103 -5.54 -18.72 -8.59
N ILE A 104 -4.93 -18.86 -7.41
CA ILE A 104 -3.50 -19.12 -7.26
C ILE A 104 -3.32 -20.46 -6.55
N ASN A 105 -2.66 -21.40 -7.25
CA ASN A 105 -2.24 -22.66 -6.65
C ASN A 105 -0.95 -22.45 -5.83
N VAL A 106 -1.13 -21.86 -4.65
CA VAL A 106 -0.04 -21.57 -3.71
C VAL A 106 0.65 -22.83 -3.20
N ASP A 107 -0.09 -23.95 -3.11
CA ASP A 107 0.41 -25.24 -2.63
C ASP A 107 1.53 -25.83 -3.52
N ARG A 108 1.74 -25.28 -4.72
CA ARG A 108 2.88 -25.61 -5.59
C ARG A 108 4.23 -25.19 -5.00
N TYR A 109 4.27 -24.25 -4.07
CA TYR A 109 5.50 -23.70 -3.52
C TYR A 109 5.78 -24.26 -2.10
N PRO A 110 6.90 -24.98 -1.88
CA PRO A 110 7.23 -25.58 -0.57
C PRO A 110 7.34 -24.56 0.57
N TRP A 111 7.76 -23.33 0.27
CA TRP A 111 7.86 -22.26 1.28
C TRP A 111 6.49 -21.72 1.73
N SER A 112 5.45 -21.86 0.90
CA SER A 112 4.15 -21.24 1.12
C SER A 112 3.38 -21.84 2.30
N GLU A 113 3.45 -23.17 2.47
CA GLU A 113 2.74 -23.88 3.53
C GLU A 113 3.23 -23.45 4.91
N LYS A 114 4.55 -23.43 5.09
CA LYS A 114 5.17 -22.99 6.34
C LYS A 114 4.85 -21.52 6.62
N LEU A 115 5.01 -20.64 5.63
CA LEU A 115 4.74 -19.21 5.79
C LEU A 115 3.27 -18.95 6.13
N PHE A 116 2.33 -19.52 5.38
CA PHE A 116 0.91 -19.29 5.60
C PHE A 116 0.40 -19.88 6.90
N THR A 117 0.92 -21.04 7.33
CA THR A 117 0.62 -21.60 8.66
C THR A 117 1.08 -20.66 9.77
N GLN A 118 2.28 -20.08 9.63
CA GLN A 118 2.77 -19.12 10.62
C GLN A 118 2.01 -17.79 10.58
N MET A 119 1.66 -17.30 9.39
CA MET A 119 0.80 -16.12 9.25
C MET A 119 -0.58 -16.36 9.86
N GLU A 120 -1.18 -17.56 9.72
CA GLU A 120 -2.46 -17.87 10.35
C GLU A 120 -2.36 -17.82 11.89
N ARG A 121 -1.30 -18.43 12.45
CA ARG A 121 -1.08 -18.53 13.90
C ARG A 121 -0.62 -17.22 14.54
N ARG A 122 0.28 -16.48 13.88
CA ARG A 122 0.97 -15.28 14.38
C ARG A 122 0.73 -14.06 13.48
N GLY A 123 -0.50 -13.95 12.96
CA GLY A 123 -0.79 -13.01 11.87
C GLY A 123 -0.51 -11.55 12.16
N PHE A 124 -0.72 -11.08 13.40
CA PHE A 124 -0.36 -9.71 13.76
C PHE A 124 1.14 -9.46 13.51
N LEU A 125 2.00 -10.30 14.08
CA LEU A 125 3.46 -10.15 14.01
C LEU A 125 3.95 -10.22 12.56
N TYR A 126 3.50 -11.22 11.80
CA TYR A 126 3.95 -11.41 10.41
C TYR A 126 3.51 -10.26 9.51
N VAL A 127 2.25 -9.84 9.59
CA VAL A 127 1.74 -8.70 8.80
C VAL A 127 2.46 -7.41 9.20
N PHE A 128 2.62 -7.16 10.50
CA PHE A 128 3.29 -5.96 11.01
C PHE A 128 4.74 -5.87 10.51
N VAL A 129 5.52 -6.95 10.65
CA VAL A 129 6.92 -6.99 10.20
C VAL A 129 7.02 -6.84 8.68
N LEU A 130 6.15 -7.50 7.92
CA LEU A 130 6.15 -7.39 6.45
C LEU A 130 5.66 -6.02 5.94
N ARG A 131 4.93 -5.25 6.76
CA ARG A 131 4.57 -3.85 6.45
C ARG A 131 5.71 -2.88 6.75
N LEU A 132 6.45 -3.12 7.85
CA LEU A 132 7.64 -2.33 8.20
C LEU A 132 8.81 -2.59 7.25
N ILE A 133 9.01 -3.86 6.92
CA ILE A 133 10.06 -4.35 6.04
C ILE A 133 9.39 -4.96 4.81
N PRO A 134 8.96 -4.13 3.83
CA PRO A 134 8.25 -4.58 2.65
C PRO A 134 9.16 -5.45 1.76
N LEU A 135 9.14 -6.75 2.01
CA LEU A 135 9.75 -7.76 1.14
C LEU A 135 8.90 -8.07 -0.09
N VAL A 136 7.61 -7.75 0.00
CA VAL A 136 6.59 -7.95 -1.04
C VAL A 136 5.80 -6.65 -1.20
N SER A 137 5.08 -6.52 -2.32
CA SER A 137 4.25 -5.34 -2.55
C SER A 137 3.09 -5.24 -1.55
N PHE A 138 2.56 -4.02 -1.40
CA PHE A 138 1.45 -3.73 -0.51
C PHE A 138 0.25 -4.64 -0.74
N ASP A 139 -0.13 -4.83 -2.00
CA ASP A 139 -1.30 -5.61 -2.39
C ASP A 139 -1.06 -7.11 -2.20
N LEU A 140 0.13 -7.61 -2.56
CA LEU A 140 0.50 -9.01 -2.36
C LEU A 140 0.42 -9.40 -0.88
N LEU A 141 0.88 -8.55 0.03
CA LEU A 141 0.75 -8.80 1.47
C LEU A 141 -0.72 -8.83 1.93
N SER A 142 -1.56 -7.95 1.39
CA SER A 142 -2.99 -7.93 1.67
C SER A 142 -3.66 -9.22 1.21
N TYR A 143 -3.41 -9.65 -0.03
CA TYR A 143 -3.92 -10.91 -0.56
C TYR A 143 -3.39 -12.12 0.23
N ALA A 144 -2.09 -12.15 0.52
CA ALA A 144 -1.46 -13.22 1.30
C ALA A 144 -2.10 -13.36 2.69
N GLY A 145 -2.39 -12.25 3.37
CA GLY A 145 -3.09 -12.27 4.66
C GLY A 145 -4.47 -12.92 4.58
N GLY A 146 -5.20 -12.69 3.47
CA GLY A 146 -6.49 -13.32 3.19
C GLY A 146 -6.35 -14.81 2.89
N ILE A 147 -5.44 -15.18 1.98
CA ILE A 147 -5.17 -16.56 1.54
C ILE A 147 -4.72 -17.44 2.71
N SER A 148 -3.83 -16.91 3.56
CA SER A 148 -3.32 -17.57 4.76
C SER A 148 -4.29 -17.53 5.93
N ARG A 149 -5.51 -17.03 5.72
CA ARG A 149 -6.59 -16.99 6.71
C ARG A 149 -6.27 -16.24 8.01
N VAL A 150 -5.35 -15.27 7.99
CA VAL A 150 -5.06 -14.41 9.16
C VAL A 150 -6.35 -13.81 9.71
N ARG A 151 -6.54 -13.81 11.03
CA ARG A 151 -7.74 -13.22 11.64
C ARG A 151 -7.81 -11.73 11.30
N PHE A 152 -8.95 -11.26 10.80
CA PHE A 152 -9.15 -9.85 10.42
C PHE A 152 -8.80 -8.86 11.56
N ARG A 153 -9.16 -9.22 12.80
CA ARG A 153 -8.84 -8.46 14.02
C ARG A 153 -7.34 -8.36 14.33
N ALA A 154 -6.50 -9.24 13.76
CA ALA A 154 -5.05 -9.15 13.84
C ALA A 154 -4.47 -8.42 12.61
N PHE A 155 -5.03 -8.65 11.43
CA PHE A 155 -4.58 -8.07 10.15
C PHE A 155 -4.68 -6.53 10.11
N VAL A 156 -5.84 -5.97 10.49
CA VAL A 156 -6.08 -4.53 10.41
C VAL A 156 -5.14 -3.74 11.33
N PRO A 157 -5.07 -3.99 12.65
CA PRO A 157 -4.17 -3.22 13.51
C PRO A 157 -2.70 -3.42 13.16
N ALA A 158 -2.30 -4.63 12.74
CA ALA A 158 -0.94 -4.86 12.25
C ALA A 158 -0.62 -4.03 11.00
N THR A 159 -1.58 -3.92 10.08
CA THR A 159 -1.43 -3.07 8.88
C THR A 159 -1.34 -1.60 9.25
N VAL A 160 -2.28 -1.11 10.06
CA VAL A 160 -2.28 0.29 10.52
C VAL A 160 -0.94 0.64 11.18
N LEU A 161 -0.53 -0.13 12.19
CA LEU A 161 0.69 0.16 12.94
C LEU A 161 1.95 0.00 12.08
N GLY A 162 2.01 -1.02 11.23
CA GLY A 162 3.16 -1.27 10.37
C GLY A 162 3.33 -0.23 9.26
N MET A 163 2.27 0.48 8.90
CA MET A 163 2.32 1.54 7.88
C MET A 163 2.69 2.91 8.43
N ILE A 164 2.58 3.15 9.74
CA ILE A 164 2.79 4.48 10.34
C ILE A 164 4.14 5.09 9.95
N PRO A 165 5.29 4.40 10.06
CA PRO A 165 6.59 5.03 9.80
C PRO A 165 6.73 5.48 8.34
N GLY A 166 6.37 4.62 7.38
CA GLY A 166 6.43 4.94 5.96
C GLY A 166 5.44 6.05 5.58
N THR A 167 4.21 5.97 6.11
CA THR A 167 3.16 6.96 5.86
C THR A 167 3.54 8.34 6.41
N PHE A 168 4.12 8.37 7.61
CA PHE A 168 4.67 9.59 8.20
C PHE A 168 5.74 10.20 7.31
N ALA A 169 6.70 9.41 6.82
CA ALA A 169 7.78 9.94 6.00
C ALA A 169 7.29 10.47 4.64
N TYR A 170 6.34 9.79 3.99
CA TYR A 170 5.71 10.33 2.77
C TYR A 170 4.94 11.62 3.04
N SER A 171 4.10 11.64 4.07
CA SER A 171 3.31 12.84 4.40
C SER A 171 4.20 14.00 4.83
N PHE A 172 5.25 13.72 5.60
CA PHE A 172 6.23 14.71 6.02
C PHE A 172 7.02 15.27 4.85
N LEU A 173 7.49 14.41 3.94
CA LEU A 173 8.16 14.86 2.72
C LEU A 173 7.24 15.72 1.85
N GLY A 174 5.98 15.30 1.64
CA GLY A 174 5.00 16.09 0.91
C GLY A 174 4.73 17.46 1.54
N ALA A 175 4.51 17.50 2.86
CA ALA A 175 4.28 18.75 3.58
C ALA A 175 5.51 19.68 3.56
N SER A 176 6.71 19.11 3.67
CA SER A 176 7.97 19.87 3.56
C SER A 176 8.13 20.48 2.18
N LEU A 177 7.80 19.75 1.11
CA LEU A 177 7.79 20.30 -0.26
C LEU A 177 6.79 21.46 -0.38
N ALA A 178 5.62 21.36 0.24
CA ALA A 178 4.62 22.43 0.27
C ALA A 178 5.14 23.70 0.99
N SER A 179 5.98 23.52 2.01
CA SER A 179 6.54 24.64 2.78
C SER A 179 7.57 25.48 2.02
N GLY A 180 8.19 24.93 0.97
CA GLY A 180 9.25 25.57 0.19
C GLY A 180 10.57 25.80 0.93
N SER A 181 10.67 25.46 2.22
CA SER A 181 11.90 25.64 3.00
C SER A 181 12.90 24.51 2.71
N VAL A 182 14.08 24.90 2.22
CA VAL A 182 15.17 23.97 1.88
C VAL A 182 15.58 23.14 3.10
N THR A 183 15.60 23.74 4.28
CA THR A 183 15.96 23.06 5.52
C THR A 183 14.97 21.96 5.91
N THR A 184 13.65 22.23 5.85
CA THR A 184 12.63 21.21 6.18
C THR A 184 12.57 20.12 5.12
N ILE A 185 12.78 20.44 3.85
CA ILE A 185 12.90 19.45 2.77
C ILE A 185 14.10 18.54 3.00
N PHE A 186 15.26 19.11 3.35
CA PHE A 186 16.47 18.34 3.63
C PHE A 186 16.28 17.40 4.82
N ILE A 187 15.69 17.88 5.92
CA ILE A 187 15.36 17.05 7.09
C ILE A 187 14.39 15.93 6.71
N ALA A 188 13.34 16.22 5.95
CA ALA A 188 12.39 15.21 5.52
C ALA A 188 13.03 14.16 4.60
N ALA A 189 13.91 14.58 3.69
CA ALA A 189 14.69 13.67 2.85
C ALA A 189 15.60 12.76 3.69
N LEU A 190 16.29 13.30 4.71
CA LEU A 190 17.10 12.48 5.63
C LEU A 190 16.27 11.47 6.41
N VAL A 191 15.09 11.85 6.90
CA VAL A 191 14.16 10.92 7.58
C VAL A 191 13.73 9.81 6.62
N PHE A 192 13.37 10.17 5.38
CA PHE A 192 12.95 9.22 4.35
C PHE A 192 14.07 8.23 3.99
N VAL A 193 15.28 8.73 3.74
CA VAL A 193 16.47 7.91 3.47
C VAL A 193 16.80 7.03 4.67
N GLY A 194 16.75 7.57 5.89
CA GLY A 194 16.98 6.81 7.12
C GLY A 194 16.04 5.62 7.26
N LEU A 195 14.75 5.80 6.97
CA LEU A 195 13.78 4.69 6.95
C LEU A 195 14.10 3.66 5.86
N ILE A 196 14.47 4.08 4.65
CA ILE A 196 14.88 3.15 3.58
C ILE A 196 16.09 2.32 4.04
N VAL A 197 17.10 2.97 4.63
CA VAL A 197 18.31 2.31 5.12
C VAL A 197 17.97 1.30 6.21
N VAL A 198 17.15 1.68 7.19
CA VAL A 198 16.67 0.75 8.23
C VAL A 198 15.95 -0.42 7.59
N THR A 199 14.98 -0.17 6.71
CA THR A 199 14.25 -1.22 6.00
C THR A 199 15.18 -2.15 5.22
N TYR A 200 16.22 -1.60 4.57
CA TYR A 200 17.21 -2.36 3.82
C TYR A 200 18.09 -3.24 4.71
N ILE A 201 18.60 -2.70 5.83
CA ILE A 201 19.44 -3.44 6.78
C ILE A 201 18.68 -4.63 7.37
N PHE A 202 17.42 -4.42 7.76
CA PHE A 202 16.59 -5.48 8.35
C PHE A 202 15.99 -6.44 7.32
N ARG A 203 16.18 -6.20 6.01
CA ARG A 203 15.64 -7.04 4.93
C ARG A 203 16.12 -8.50 5.02
N GLU A 204 17.42 -8.71 5.12
CA GLU A 204 18.02 -10.06 5.13
C GLU A 204 17.73 -10.83 6.43
N PRO A 205 17.85 -10.23 7.64
CA PRO A 205 17.40 -10.86 8.87
C PRO A 205 15.93 -11.30 8.83
N VAL A 206 15.05 -10.45 8.29
CA VAL A 206 13.61 -10.76 8.20
C VAL A 206 13.35 -11.88 7.20
N LYS A 207 14.00 -11.90 6.03
CA LYS A 207 13.88 -13.02 5.08
C LYS A 207 14.26 -14.36 5.72
N LYS A 208 15.39 -14.40 6.42
CA LYS A 208 15.84 -15.59 7.15
C LYS A 208 14.86 -16.02 8.23
N TRP A 209 14.31 -15.07 8.99
CA TRP A 209 13.30 -15.33 10.01
C TRP A 209 12.00 -15.91 9.43
N LEU A 210 11.61 -15.46 8.23
CA LEU A 210 10.45 -16.00 7.48
C LEU A 210 10.73 -17.36 6.84
N GLY A 211 11.99 -17.82 6.82
CA GLY A 211 12.38 -19.06 6.15
C GLY A 211 12.36 -18.97 4.62
N LEU A 212 12.50 -17.76 4.08
CA LEU A 212 12.67 -17.50 2.64
C LEU A 212 14.17 -17.48 2.34
N ASN A 213 14.77 -18.66 2.12
CA ASN A 213 16.16 -18.82 1.71
C ASN A 213 16.25 -19.14 0.22
#